data_AF-A0A661D924-F1
#
_entry.id   AF-A0A661D924-F1
#
_cell.length_a   1.000
_cell.length_b   1.000
_cell.length_c   1.000
_cell.angle_alpha   90.00
_cell.angle_beta   90.00
_cell.angle_gamma   90.00
#
_symmetry.space_group_name_H-M   'P 1'
#
loop_
_entity.id
_entity.type
_entity.pdbx_description
1 polymer ?
#
loop_
_entity_poly.entity_id
_entity_poly.type
_entity_poly.pdbx_seq_one_letter_code
_entity_poly.pdbx_strand_id
1 'polypeptide(L)'
;MSGITICECGTKKVHSRYRPNDRHKNWKCRSCAHRGLPTWNTGLTKLDHPSLQKASILGKKLWTPERIKSHREHMERQGYWTPLSAKTAWQQYKMKCKTFTRANDLTKLKNHENVTHTTGGSGFTLDHMFSVHEGFKNDIPPEIIGSVVNLCYILCSENSSKHTGCSITKEELYERFNKEGESKNVQQED
;
A
#
# COMPACT_ATOMS: atom_id res chain seq x y z
N MET A 1 15.91 37.62 31.33
CA MET A 1 14.75 38.23 30.65
C MET A 1 14.41 37.40 29.43
N SER A 2 13.16 36.96 29.29
CA SER A 2 12.67 36.28 28.07
C SER A 2 12.42 37.30 26.98
N GLY A 3 12.99 37.09 25.78
CA GLY A 3 12.74 37.91 24.61
C GLY A 3 11.68 37.30 23.71
N ILE A 4 10.85 38.13 23.07
CA ILE A 4 9.90 37.71 22.04
C ILE A 4 10.38 38.25 20.70
N THR A 5 10.50 37.38 19.70
CA THR A 5 10.72 37.79 18.31
C THR A 5 9.47 37.51 17.50
N ILE A 6 9.10 38.45 16.63
CA ILE A 6 7.90 38.36 15.80
C ILE A 6 8.34 38.21 14.35
N CYS A 7 7.85 37.18 13.67
CA CYS A 7 8.03 37.01 12.23
C CYS A 7 7.12 37.99 11.47
N GLU A 8 7.45 38.32 10.22
CA GLU A 8 6.63 39.15 9.31
C GLU A 8 5.15 38.70 9.21
N CYS A 9 4.88 37.40 9.37
CA CYS A 9 3.53 36.83 9.35
C CYS A 9 2.82 36.78 10.72
N GLY A 10 3.33 37.51 11.72
CA GLY A 10 2.72 37.62 13.06
C GLY A 10 3.03 36.46 14.02
N THR A 11 3.69 35.39 13.56
CA THR A 11 4.10 34.28 14.43
C THR A 11 5.10 34.77 15.47
N LYS A 12 4.82 34.55 16.75
CA LYS A 12 5.70 34.91 17.87
C LYS A 12 6.56 33.71 18.28
N LYS A 13 7.86 33.91 18.49
CA LYS A 13 8.75 32.93 19.11
C LYS A 13 9.26 33.48 20.43
N VAL A 14 8.97 32.76 21.50
CA VAL A 14 9.49 33.07 22.84
C VAL A 14 10.85 32.38 22.98
N HIS A 15 11.87 33.17 23.31
CA HIS A 15 13.22 32.66 23.55
C HIS A 15 13.43 32.52 25.05
N SER A 16 13.75 31.30 25.50
CA SER A 16 14.00 31.01 26.92
C SER A 16 15.28 31.66 27.45
N ARG A 17 16.20 32.09 26.58
CA ARG A 17 17.42 32.83 26.93
C ARG A 17 17.67 33.94 25.89
N TYR A 18 17.60 35.20 26.32
CA TYR A 18 17.97 36.34 25.48
C TYR A 18 19.49 36.41 25.34
N ARG A 19 19.99 36.28 24.11
CA ARG A 19 21.41 36.46 23.77
C ARG A 19 21.58 37.78 23.02
N PRO A 20 22.26 38.80 23.58
CA PRO A 20 22.31 40.15 23.00
C PRO A 20 22.97 40.25 21.61
N ASN A 21 23.77 39.27 21.20
CA ASN A 21 24.57 39.32 19.97
C ASN A 21 24.00 38.52 18.79
N ASP A 22 22.80 37.97 18.90
CA ASP A 22 22.30 37.05 17.88
C ASP A 22 21.52 37.75 16.76
N ARG A 23 21.75 37.20 15.55
CA ARG A 23 21.23 37.50 14.20
C ARG A 23 19.70 37.49 14.08
N HIS A 24 18.99 38.16 14.99
CA HIS A 24 17.53 38.09 15.15
C HIS A 24 16.75 39.08 14.28
N LYS A 25 17.42 40.03 13.61
CA LYS A 25 16.72 41.01 12.74
C LYS A 25 15.97 40.35 11.58
N ASN A 26 16.32 39.11 11.19
CA ASN A 26 15.71 38.39 10.08
C ASN A 26 15.16 37.00 10.49
N TRP A 27 14.65 36.83 11.71
CA TRP A 27 14.02 35.57 12.10
C TRP A 27 12.71 35.36 11.32
N LYS A 28 12.69 34.36 10.43
CA LYS A 28 11.48 33.86 9.77
C LYS A 28 11.00 32.58 10.46
N CYS A 29 9.69 32.47 10.71
CA CYS A 29 9.10 31.21 11.16
C CYS A 29 9.19 30.15 10.04
N ARG A 30 9.04 28.87 10.36
CA ARG A 30 9.17 27.79 9.37
C ARG A 30 8.24 28.01 8.17
N SER A 31 7.00 28.42 8.39
CA SER A 31 6.05 28.73 7.31
C SER A 31 6.55 29.88 6.42
N CYS A 32 7.05 30.96 7.00
CA CYS A 32 7.45 32.17 6.28
C CYS A 32 8.85 32.05 5.65
N ALA A 33 9.69 31.14 6.16
CA ALA A 33 10.94 30.73 5.51
C ALA A 33 10.73 29.88 4.25
N HIS A 34 9.59 29.19 4.14
CA HIS A 34 9.25 28.32 3.00
C HIS A 34 8.18 28.94 2.09
N ARG A 35 7.66 30.13 2.44
CA ARG A 35 6.60 30.80 1.67
C ARG A 35 7.18 31.26 0.33
N GLY A 36 6.65 30.73 -0.77
CA GLY A 36 7.10 31.05 -2.12
C GLY A 36 8.35 30.30 -2.59
N LEU A 37 8.96 29.47 -1.73
CA LEU A 37 9.98 28.52 -2.20
C LEU A 37 9.25 27.28 -2.72
N PRO A 38 9.57 26.80 -3.94
CA PRO A 38 9.17 25.45 -4.31
C PRO A 38 9.75 24.51 -3.26
N THR A 39 8.96 23.54 -2.80
CA THR A 39 9.54 22.42 -2.07
C THR A 39 10.63 21.81 -2.94
N TRP A 40 11.72 21.31 -2.36
CA TRP A 40 12.84 20.74 -3.11
C TRP A 40 12.44 19.61 -4.07
N ASN A 41 11.21 19.11 -3.95
CA ASN A 41 10.59 18.07 -4.76
C ASN A 41 9.34 18.53 -5.54
N THR A 42 9.01 19.83 -5.61
CA THR A 42 7.84 20.28 -6.38
C THR A 42 8.09 20.00 -7.87
N GLY A 43 7.25 19.16 -8.49
CA GLY A 43 7.37 18.82 -9.91
C GLY A 43 8.38 17.72 -10.25
N LEU A 44 9.12 17.18 -9.27
CA LEU A 44 10.03 16.05 -9.48
C LEU A 44 9.32 14.74 -9.15
N THR A 45 9.16 13.85 -10.13
CA THR A 45 8.64 12.51 -9.89
C THR A 45 9.77 11.55 -9.47
N LYS A 46 9.41 10.34 -9.02
CA LYS A 46 10.38 9.27 -8.76
C LYS A 46 11.17 8.87 -10.00
N LEU A 47 10.67 9.16 -11.20
CA LEU A 47 11.38 8.90 -12.46
C LEU A 47 12.42 9.98 -12.74
N ASP A 48 12.17 11.22 -12.31
CA ASP A 48 12.97 12.38 -12.74
C ASP A 48 14.14 12.68 -11.80
N HIS A 49 14.13 12.16 -10.57
CA HIS A 49 15.13 12.52 -9.55
C HIS A 49 16.00 11.34 -9.08
N PRO A 50 17.30 11.31 -9.41
CA PRO A 50 18.20 10.23 -9.05
C PRO A 50 18.28 9.91 -7.55
N SER A 51 18.12 10.91 -6.67
CA SER A 51 18.11 10.65 -5.22
C SER A 51 16.85 9.91 -4.76
N LEU A 52 15.70 10.14 -5.41
CA LEU A 52 14.44 9.46 -5.11
C LEU A 52 14.48 8.01 -5.63
N GLN A 53 15.08 7.79 -6.80
CA GLN A 53 15.34 6.44 -7.32
C GLN A 53 16.29 5.67 -6.39
N LYS A 54 17.42 6.28 -5.99
CA LYS A 54 18.38 5.68 -5.07
C LYS A 54 17.74 5.36 -3.71
N ALA A 55 16.95 6.28 -3.15
CA ALA A 55 16.24 6.07 -1.89
C ALA A 55 15.21 4.92 -1.98
N SER A 56 14.53 4.77 -3.12
CA SER A 56 13.61 3.66 -3.39
C SER A 56 14.33 2.32 -3.45
N ILE A 57 15.45 2.24 -4.18
CA ILE A 57 16.27 1.04 -4.31
C ILE A 57 16.90 0.66 -2.95
N LEU A 58 17.47 1.64 -2.24
CA LEU A 58 18.02 1.45 -0.90
C LEU A 58 16.92 1.02 0.08
N GLY A 59 15.75 1.67 0.04
CA GLY A 59 14.60 1.32 0.85
C GLY A 59 14.17 -0.14 0.66
N LYS A 60 14.11 -0.63 -0.59
CA LYS A 60 13.81 -2.04 -0.89
C LYS A 60 14.91 -2.99 -0.40
N LYS A 61 16.18 -2.68 -0.67
CA LYS A 61 17.33 -3.49 -0.20
C LYS A 61 17.39 -3.62 1.32
N LEU A 62 16.89 -2.62 2.03
CA LEU A 62 16.87 -2.59 3.48
C LEU A 62 15.82 -3.52 4.09
N TRP A 63 14.76 -3.92 3.38
CA TRP A 63 13.71 -4.82 3.87
C TRP A 63 14.08 -6.30 3.69
N THR A 64 15.12 -6.76 4.40
CA THR A 64 15.46 -8.19 4.46
C THR A 64 14.41 -8.98 5.27
N PRO A 65 14.30 -10.31 5.12
CA PRO A 65 13.39 -11.14 5.92
C PRO A 65 13.56 -10.92 7.43
N GLU A 66 14.79 -10.76 7.90
CA GLU A 66 15.13 -10.51 9.30
C GLU A 66 14.61 -9.14 9.75
N ARG A 67 14.74 -8.11 8.91
CA ARG A 67 14.19 -6.79 9.21
C ARG A 67 12.67 -6.77 9.17
N ILE A 68 12.04 -7.48 8.24
CA ILE A 68 10.58 -7.63 8.20
C ILE A 68 10.10 -8.27 9.50
N LYS A 69 10.77 -9.34 9.96
CA LYS A 69 10.50 -9.99 11.24
C LYS A 69 10.68 -9.04 12.42
N SER A 70 11.84 -8.39 12.53
CA SER A 70 12.14 -7.46 13.63
C SER A 70 11.18 -6.26 13.66
N HIS A 71 10.82 -5.72 12.49
CA HIS A 71 9.86 -4.62 12.39
C HIS A 71 8.47 -5.06 12.84
N ARG A 72 8.04 -6.26 12.44
CA ARG A 72 6.78 -6.84 12.88
C ARG A 72 6.76 -7.02 14.39
N GLU A 73 7.79 -7.64 14.97
CA GLU A 73 7.92 -7.82 16.42
C GLU A 73 7.89 -6.49 17.17
N HIS A 74 8.54 -5.45 16.64
CA HIS A 74 8.47 -4.11 17.19
C HIS A 74 7.05 -3.56 17.17
N MET A 75 6.35 -3.64 16.02
CA MET A 75 4.97 -3.15 15.88
C MET A 75 3.98 -3.90 16.77
N GLU A 76 4.18 -5.21 16.95
CA GLU A 76 3.39 -6.04 17.87
C GLU A 76 3.69 -5.66 19.33
N ARG A 77 4.95 -5.45 19.70
CA ARG A 77 5.37 -4.99 21.04
C ARG A 77 4.81 -3.62 21.39
N GLN A 78 4.70 -2.71 20.43
CA GLN A 78 4.08 -1.39 20.64
C GLN A 78 2.55 -1.43 20.68
N GLY A 79 1.93 -2.60 20.42
CA GLY A 79 0.48 -2.75 20.37
C GLY A 79 -0.16 -2.15 19.11
N TYR A 80 0.62 -1.70 18.13
CA TYR A 80 0.08 -1.20 16.87
C TYR A 80 -0.46 -2.32 16.00
N TRP A 81 0.18 -3.49 16.02
CA TRP A 81 -0.22 -4.65 15.25
C TRP A 81 -0.66 -5.80 16.15
N THR A 82 -1.76 -6.47 15.79
CA THR A 82 -2.17 -7.70 16.46
C THR A 82 -1.18 -8.83 16.15
N PRO A 83 -0.68 -9.55 17.17
CA PRO A 83 0.14 -10.75 16.98
C PRO A 83 -0.52 -11.76 16.05
N LEU A 84 0.28 -12.46 15.24
CA LEU A 84 -0.26 -13.50 14.35
C LEU A 84 -0.94 -14.62 15.13
N SER A 85 -0.40 -14.98 16.29
CA SER A 85 -0.97 -16.00 17.20
C SER A 85 -2.35 -15.63 17.73
N ALA A 86 -2.66 -14.34 17.84
CA ALA A 86 -3.96 -13.85 18.29
C ALA A 86 -4.98 -13.70 17.14
N LYS A 87 -4.55 -13.88 15.87
CA LYS A 87 -5.45 -13.80 14.72
C LYS A 87 -6.15 -15.13 14.49
N THR A 88 -7.45 -15.05 14.21
CA THR A 88 -8.24 -16.20 13.78
C THR A 88 -7.71 -16.80 12.48
N ALA A 89 -7.97 -18.09 12.25
CA ALA A 89 -7.60 -18.77 11.00
C ALA A 89 -8.12 -18.01 9.75
N TRP A 90 -9.35 -17.51 9.81
CA TRP A 90 -9.94 -16.68 8.75
C TRP A 90 -9.15 -15.39 8.47
N GLN A 91 -8.72 -14.68 9.51
CA GLN A 91 -7.93 -13.46 9.33
C GLN A 91 -6.57 -13.74 8.72
N GLN A 92 -5.90 -14.81 9.15
CA GLN A 92 -4.62 -15.24 8.58
C GLN A 92 -4.79 -15.65 7.12
N TYR A 93 -5.84 -16.40 6.80
CA TYR A 93 -6.20 -16.80 5.45
C TYR A 93 -6.44 -15.59 4.53
N LYS A 94 -7.30 -14.66 4.95
CA LYS A 94 -7.59 -13.41 4.20
C LYS A 94 -6.33 -12.57 3.97
N MET A 95 -5.43 -12.49 4.97
CA MET A 95 -4.14 -11.81 4.81
C MET A 95 -3.27 -12.49 3.74
N LYS A 96 -3.19 -13.82 3.75
CA LYS A 96 -2.45 -14.59 2.73
C LYS A 96 -3.02 -14.36 1.33
N CYS A 97 -4.33 -14.47 1.13
CA CYS A 97 -4.96 -14.19 -0.17
C CYS A 97 -4.63 -12.79 -0.67
N LYS A 98 -4.71 -11.78 0.21
CA LYS A 98 -4.37 -10.39 -0.15
C LYS A 98 -2.90 -10.25 -0.57
N THR A 99 -1.98 -10.96 0.08
CA THR A 99 -0.57 -10.98 -0.32
C THR A 99 -0.39 -11.53 -1.73
N PHE A 100 -0.98 -12.70 -2.03
CA PHE A 100 -0.92 -13.30 -3.36
C PHE A 100 -1.58 -12.42 -4.42
N THR A 101 -2.78 -11.90 -4.14
CA THR A 101 -3.48 -10.96 -5.04
C THR A 101 -2.63 -9.74 -5.41
N ARG A 102 -1.90 -9.15 -4.44
CA ARG A 102 -1.04 -7.98 -4.68
C ARG A 102 0.27 -8.31 -5.39
N ALA A 103 0.67 -9.58 -5.42
CA ALA A 103 1.87 -10.02 -6.12
C ALA A 103 1.65 -10.18 -7.64
N ASN A 104 0.40 -10.32 -8.08
CA ASN A 104 0.07 -10.45 -9.50
C ASN A 104 0.26 -9.15 -10.28
N ASP A 105 0.54 -9.30 -11.58
CA ASP A 105 0.47 -8.22 -12.54
C ASP A 105 -0.98 -7.97 -12.97
N LEU A 106 -1.62 -6.98 -12.34
CA LEU A 106 -3.02 -6.63 -12.58
C LEU A 106 -3.24 -5.86 -13.89
N THR A 107 -2.19 -5.43 -14.59
CA THR A 107 -2.31 -4.70 -15.86
C THR A 107 -2.85 -5.58 -16.99
N LYS A 108 -2.73 -6.90 -16.84
CA LYS A 108 -3.26 -7.90 -17.77
C LYS A 108 -4.78 -8.06 -17.69
N LEU A 109 -5.41 -7.55 -16.63
CA LEU A 109 -6.85 -7.65 -16.45
C LEU A 109 -7.58 -6.55 -17.23
N LYS A 110 -8.71 -6.91 -17.86
CA LYS A 110 -9.58 -5.95 -18.54
C LYS A 110 -10.08 -4.89 -17.55
N ASN A 111 -10.16 -3.62 -18.01
CA ASN A 111 -10.60 -2.45 -17.24
C ASN A 111 -9.64 -1.98 -16.13
N HIS A 112 -8.37 -2.41 -16.12
CA HIS A 112 -7.38 -1.96 -15.13
C HIS A 112 -7.12 -0.44 -15.14
N GLU A 113 -7.41 0.23 -16.25
CA GLU A 113 -7.27 1.66 -16.46
C GLU A 113 -8.42 2.47 -15.82
N ASN A 114 -9.55 1.82 -15.53
CA ASN A 114 -10.77 2.45 -15.01
C ASN A 114 -11.02 2.14 -13.52
N VAL A 115 -9.95 1.82 -12.79
CA VAL A 115 -10.03 1.42 -11.39
C VAL A 115 -10.32 2.62 -10.51
N THR A 116 -11.35 2.52 -9.67
CA THR A 116 -11.58 3.49 -8.61
C THR A 116 -10.83 3.09 -7.34
N HIS A 117 -10.20 4.06 -6.70
CA HIS A 117 -9.63 3.90 -5.37
C HIS A 117 -10.59 4.34 -4.26
N THR A 118 -11.78 4.81 -4.62
CA THR A 118 -12.78 5.35 -3.69
C THR A 118 -13.93 4.38 -3.53
N THR A 119 -14.25 4.05 -2.28
CA THR A 119 -15.42 3.24 -1.92
C THR A 119 -16.71 3.98 -2.27
N GLY A 120 -17.64 3.31 -2.98
CA GLY A 120 -18.93 3.90 -3.39
C GLY A 120 -18.87 4.76 -4.67
N GLY A 121 -17.73 4.81 -5.36
CA GLY A 121 -17.63 5.44 -6.67
C GLY A 121 -18.25 4.58 -7.78
N SER A 122 -18.54 5.20 -8.93
CA SER A 122 -19.05 4.54 -10.15
C SER A 122 -17.99 3.74 -10.92
N GLY A 123 -16.79 3.58 -10.37
CA GLY A 123 -15.67 2.91 -11.05
C GLY A 123 -15.58 1.41 -10.79
N PHE A 124 -14.55 0.80 -11.37
CA PHE A 124 -14.26 -0.62 -11.22
C PHE A 124 -13.42 -0.91 -9.98
N THR A 125 -13.73 -2.01 -9.29
CA THR A 125 -12.96 -2.53 -8.17
C THR A 125 -12.47 -3.94 -8.47
N LEU A 126 -11.34 -4.30 -7.87
CA LEU A 126 -10.80 -5.65 -7.96
C LEU A 126 -11.66 -6.59 -7.11
N ASP A 127 -12.10 -7.68 -7.71
CA ASP A 127 -12.94 -8.71 -7.10
C ASP A 127 -12.37 -10.11 -7.35
N HIS A 128 -12.74 -11.05 -6.48
CA HIS A 128 -12.40 -12.46 -6.59
C HIS A 128 -13.60 -13.22 -7.15
N MET A 129 -13.52 -13.71 -8.39
CA MET A 129 -14.61 -14.43 -9.06
C MET A 129 -15.15 -15.58 -8.19
N PHE A 130 -14.26 -16.41 -7.65
CA PHE A 130 -14.55 -17.29 -6.52
C PHE A 130 -14.15 -16.60 -5.22
N SER A 131 -15.12 -16.37 -4.33
CA SER A 131 -14.92 -15.49 -3.18
C SER A 131 -13.90 -16.04 -2.18
N VAL A 132 -13.16 -15.14 -1.51
CA VAL A 132 -12.22 -15.52 -0.44
C VAL A 132 -12.92 -16.29 0.69
N HIS A 133 -14.17 -15.94 0.97
CA HIS A 133 -14.97 -16.58 2.00
C HIS A 133 -15.31 -18.03 1.68
N GLU A 134 -15.75 -18.29 0.44
CA GLU A 134 -16.01 -19.66 -0.01
C GLU A 134 -14.71 -20.46 -0.13
N GLY A 135 -13.60 -19.82 -0.53
CA GLY A 135 -12.29 -20.46 -0.51
C GLY A 135 -11.88 -20.97 0.87
N PHE A 136 -12.11 -20.16 1.92
CA PHE A 136 -11.82 -20.56 3.29
C PHE A 136 -12.72 -21.72 3.77
N LYS A 137 -14.03 -21.66 3.49
CA LYS A 137 -14.95 -22.75 3.86
C LYS A 137 -14.63 -24.08 3.19
N ASN A 138 -14.12 -24.02 1.96
CA ASN A 138 -13.81 -25.19 1.14
C ASN A 138 -12.34 -25.64 1.26
N ASP A 139 -11.60 -25.07 2.23
CA ASP A 139 -10.17 -25.33 2.48
C ASP A 139 -9.30 -25.20 1.22
N ILE A 140 -9.62 -24.22 0.37
CA ILE A 140 -8.87 -23.96 -0.87
C ILE A 140 -7.59 -23.19 -0.52
N PRO A 141 -6.42 -23.55 -1.06
CA PRO A 141 -5.20 -22.80 -0.83
C PRO A 141 -5.31 -21.31 -1.17
N PRO A 142 -4.78 -20.40 -0.33
CA PRO A 142 -4.88 -18.95 -0.54
C PRO A 142 -4.13 -18.46 -1.79
N GLU A 143 -3.15 -19.22 -2.29
CA GLU A 143 -2.43 -18.94 -3.53
C GLU A 143 -3.30 -19.12 -4.78
N ILE A 144 -4.20 -20.12 -4.78
CA ILE A 144 -5.16 -20.35 -5.85
C ILE A 144 -6.22 -19.25 -5.84
N ILE A 145 -6.78 -18.97 -4.67
CA ILE A 145 -7.77 -17.89 -4.50
C ILE A 145 -7.17 -16.53 -4.84
N GLY A 146 -5.91 -16.30 -4.49
CA GLY A 146 -5.20 -15.06 -4.75
C GLY A 146 -4.65 -14.93 -6.16
N SER A 147 -4.76 -15.95 -7.02
CA SER A 147 -4.19 -15.94 -8.37
C SER A 147 -4.91 -14.98 -9.31
N VAL A 148 -4.18 -14.43 -10.29
CA VAL A 148 -4.71 -13.53 -11.33
C VAL A 148 -5.89 -14.14 -12.09
N VAL A 149 -5.91 -15.47 -12.29
CA VAL A 149 -7.02 -16.16 -12.97
C VAL A 149 -8.33 -16.17 -12.20
N ASN A 150 -8.28 -15.88 -10.89
CA ASN A 150 -9.46 -15.72 -10.04
C ASN A 150 -9.86 -14.23 -9.88
N LEU A 151 -9.12 -13.30 -10.47
CA LEU A 151 -9.36 -11.87 -10.31
C LEU A 151 -10.08 -11.29 -11.51
N CYS A 152 -10.98 -10.35 -11.25
CA CYS A 152 -11.60 -9.52 -12.28
C CYS A 152 -11.86 -8.10 -11.76
N TYR A 153 -12.02 -7.17 -12.69
CA TYR A 153 -12.53 -5.84 -12.39
C TYR A 153 -14.02 -5.79 -12.70
N ILE A 154 -14.83 -5.53 -11.67
CA ILE A 154 -16.28 -5.35 -11.76
C ILE A 154 -16.69 -4.00 -11.20
N LEU A 155 -17.90 -3.54 -11.52
CA LEU A 155 -18.37 -2.25 -10.98
C LEU A 155 -18.50 -2.34 -9.45
N CYS A 156 -18.20 -1.24 -8.75
CA CYS A 156 -18.34 -1.21 -7.29
C CYS A 156 -19.76 -1.56 -6.81
N SER A 157 -20.78 -1.16 -7.57
CA SER A 157 -22.18 -1.51 -7.32
C SER A 157 -22.41 -3.03 -7.39
N GLU A 158 -21.90 -3.68 -8.44
CA GLU A 158 -21.99 -5.13 -8.63
C GLU A 158 -21.24 -5.88 -7.53
N ASN A 159 -20.03 -5.44 -7.19
CA ASN A 159 -19.23 -6.04 -6.12
C ASN A 159 -19.95 -5.96 -4.77
N SER A 160 -20.59 -4.83 -4.48
CA SER A 160 -21.34 -4.64 -3.24
C SER A 160 -22.55 -5.56 -3.17
N SER A 161 -23.27 -5.72 -4.28
CA SER A 161 -24.44 -6.61 -4.38
C SER A 161 -24.08 -8.10 -4.34
N LYS A 162 -22.89 -8.49 -4.82
CA LYS A 162 -22.42 -9.88 -4.85
C LYS A 162 -22.22 -10.48 -3.46
N HIS A 163 -21.81 -9.68 -2.47
CA HIS A 163 -21.47 -10.14 -1.12
C HIS A 163 -20.51 -11.34 -1.09
N THR A 164 -21.02 -12.55 -0.85
CA THR A 164 -20.26 -13.81 -0.80
C THR A 164 -20.53 -14.72 -2.00
N GLY A 165 -21.32 -14.25 -2.98
CA GLY A 165 -21.60 -14.99 -4.21
C GLY A 165 -20.32 -15.29 -4.99
N CYS A 166 -20.36 -16.30 -5.85
CA CYS A 166 -19.26 -16.66 -6.74
C CYS A 166 -19.76 -16.61 -8.18
N SER A 167 -18.94 -16.08 -9.08
CA SER A 167 -19.22 -16.01 -10.51
C SER A 167 -18.73 -17.24 -11.27
N ILE A 168 -17.86 -18.05 -10.66
CA ILE A 168 -17.32 -19.30 -11.18
C ILE A 168 -17.49 -20.41 -10.14
N THR A 169 -17.41 -21.67 -10.57
CA THR A 169 -17.42 -22.83 -9.66
C THR A 169 -16.03 -23.13 -9.10
N LYS A 170 -15.97 -24.05 -8.12
CA LYS A 170 -14.70 -24.52 -7.54
C LYS A 170 -13.87 -25.26 -8.59
N GLU A 171 -14.51 -26.09 -9.40
CA GLU A 171 -13.88 -26.90 -10.45
C GLU A 171 -13.28 -26.00 -11.52
N GLU A 172 -14.03 -24.98 -11.95
CA GLU A 172 -13.57 -24.00 -12.92
C GLU A 172 -12.37 -23.19 -12.40
N LEU A 173 -12.34 -22.85 -11.11
CA LEU A 173 -11.20 -22.18 -10.47
C LEU A 173 -9.92 -23.02 -10.61
N TYR A 174 -9.98 -24.32 -10.27
CA TYR A 174 -8.82 -25.20 -10.38
C TYR A 174 -8.37 -25.40 -11.82
N GLU A 175 -9.32 -25.57 -12.76
CA GLU A 175 -9.00 -25.72 -14.17
C GLU A 175 -8.24 -24.50 -14.71
N ARG A 176 -8.72 -23.29 -14.41
CA ARG A 176 -8.07 -22.04 -14.82
C ARG A 176 -6.67 -21.90 -14.22
N PHE A 177 -6.50 -22.28 -12.95
CA PHE A 177 -5.21 -22.19 -12.26
C PHE A 177 -4.17 -23.15 -12.85
N ASN A 178 -4.57 -24.39 -13.15
CA ASN A 178 -3.67 -25.39 -13.73
C ASN A 178 -3.20 -24.98 -15.13
N LYS A 179 -4.11 -24.48 -15.98
CA LYS A 179 -3.76 -23.97 -17.33
C LYS A 179 -2.75 -22.81 -17.28
N GLU A 180 -2.86 -21.94 -16.28
CA GLU A 180 -1.90 -20.85 -16.09
C GLU A 180 -0.49 -21.37 -15.75
N GLY A 181 -0.41 -22.43 -14.94
CA GLY A 181 0.86 -23.08 -14.60
C GLY A 181 1.55 -23.71 -15.82
N GLU A 182 0.78 -24.43 -16.64
CA GLU A 182 1.29 -25.05 -17.88
C GLU A 182 1.83 -24.01 -18.87
N SER A 183 1.11 -22.90 -19.04
CA SER A 183 1.51 -21.81 -19.95
C SER A 183 2.84 -21.15 -19.57
N LYS A 184 3.21 -21.18 -18.28
CA LYS A 184 4.48 -20.60 -17.78
C LYS A 184 5.67 -21.54 -17.98
N ASN A 185 5.44 -22.85 -17.97
CA ASN A 185 6.51 -23.85 -18.17
C ASN A 185 6.95 -23.94 -19.64
N VAL A 186 6.03 -23.72 -20.59
CA VAL A 186 6.35 -23.75 -22.03
C VAL A 186 7.28 -22.60 -22.46
N GLN A 187 7.27 -21.47 -21.74
CA GLN A 187 8.10 -20.29 -22.06
C GLN A 187 9.52 -20.35 -21.49
N GLN A 188 9.94 -21.49 -20.91
CA GLN A 188 11.24 -21.65 -20.25
C GLN A 188 12.18 -22.62 -20.97
N GLU A 189 11.80 -23.13 -22.14
CA GLU A 189 12.59 -24.10 -22.93
C GLU A 189 13.14 -23.55 -24.26
N ASP A 190 13.00 -22.24 -24.53
CA ASP A 190 13.58 -21.57 -25.71
C ASP A 190 14.78 -20.67 -25.37
#